data_AF-A0A5C1HXJ8-F1
#
_entry.id   AF-A0A5C1HXJ8-F1
#
_cell.length_a   1.000
_cell.length_b   1.000
_cell.length_c   1.000
_cell.angle_alpha   90.00
_cell.angle_beta   90.00
_cell.angle_gamma   90.00
#
_symmetry.space_group_name_H-M   'P 1'
#
loop_
_entity.id
_entity.type
_entity.pdbx_description
1 polymer ?
#
loop_
_entity_poly.entity_id
_entity_poly.type
_entity_poly.pdbx_seq_one_letter_code
_entity_poly.pdbx_strand_id
1 'polypeptide(L)'
;MGLLQHVQHQISALNDLIKINNDRIAGYQKANEATDETGLNLLFNEYIDQSISYVNELRDYIHVLGGDPAGGTTLSGKFYHAWMDVKAVFVNKDRHGILSDCEYGEDIARKAYRAALDDKELIWEDEQVVALLNNHLDGLKKAHDTVKSLRDAVNA
;
A
#
# COMPACT_ATOMS: atom_id res chain seq x y z
N MET A 1 20.43 -20.81 5.62
CA MET A 1 18.97 -20.75 5.92
C MET A 1 18.31 -21.84 5.09
N GLY A 2 17.31 -22.56 5.63
CA GLY A 2 16.61 -23.60 4.87
C GLY A 2 15.57 -23.01 3.91
N LEU A 3 15.34 -23.67 2.76
CA LEU A 3 14.36 -23.26 1.74
C LEU A 3 12.98 -22.93 2.34
N LEU A 4 12.51 -23.77 3.27
CA LEU A 4 11.23 -23.57 3.96
C LEU A 4 11.18 -22.27 4.78
N GLN A 5 12.28 -21.91 5.44
CA GLN A 5 12.35 -20.69 6.24
C GLN A 5 12.33 -19.43 5.37
N HIS A 6 12.99 -19.48 4.21
CA HIS A 6 12.97 -18.41 3.22
C HIS A 6 11.56 -18.18 2.67
N VAL A 7 10.87 -19.23 2.21
CA VAL A 7 9.50 -19.13 1.67
C VAL A 7 8.52 -18.55 2.71
N GLN A 8 8.64 -18.95 3.98
CA GLN A 8 7.81 -18.40 5.06
C GLN A 8 8.07 -16.91 5.31
N HIS A 9 9.32 -16.46 5.19
CA HIS A 9 9.68 -15.05 5.28
C HIS A 9 9.08 -14.26 4.11
N GLN A 10 9.16 -14.79 2.89
CA GLN A 10 8.55 -14.18 1.71
C GLN A 10 7.04 -14.01 1.89
N ILE A 11 6.34 -15.08 2.26
CA ILE A 11 4.90 -15.07 2.52
C ILE A 11 4.54 -14.03 3.58
N SER A 12 5.31 -13.95 4.68
CA SER A 12 5.06 -12.97 5.74
C SER A 12 5.18 -11.54 5.24
N ALA A 13 6.24 -11.21 4.49
CA ALA A 13 6.46 -9.86 3.99
C ALA A 13 5.40 -9.45 2.94
N LEU A 14 5.00 -10.37 2.05
CA LEU A 14 3.94 -10.11 1.06
C LEU A 14 2.58 -9.89 1.74
N ASN A 15 2.28 -10.60 2.82
CA ASN A 15 1.08 -10.35 3.61
C ASN A 15 1.10 -8.99 4.31
N ASP A 16 2.27 -8.49 4.73
CA ASP A 16 2.37 -7.13 5.26
C ASP A 16 2.06 -6.09 4.18
N LEU A 17 2.53 -6.29 2.94
CA LEU A 17 2.16 -5.44 1.82
C LEU A 17 0.66 -5.51 1.49
N ILE A 18 0.02 -6.68 1.61
CA ILE A 18 -1.44 -6.80 1.49
C ILE A 18 -2.15 -5.91 2.52
N LYS A 19 -1.70 -5.90 3.79
CA LYS A 19 -2.26 -5.02 4.82
C LYS A 19 -2.11 -3.54 4.43
N ILE A 20 -0.92 -3.15 3.98
CA ILE A 20 -0.66 -1.77 3.52
C ILE A 20 -1.62 -1.34 2.41
N ASN A 21 -1.89 -2.20 1.42
CA ASN A 21 -2.85 -1.87 0.37
C ASN A 21 -4.30 -1.83 0.90
N ASN A 22 -4.67 -2.67 1.86
CA ASN A 22 -5.99 -2.59 2.51
C ASN A 22 -6.17 -1.28 3.30
N ASP A 23 -5.12 -0.82 3.98
CA ASP A 23 -5.14 0.46 4.67
C ASP A 23 -5.23 1.63 3.68
N ARG A 24 -4.52 1.52 2.54
CA ARG A 24 -4.64 2.46 1.43
C ARG A 24 -6.07 2.54 0.88
N ILE A 25 -6.75 1.40 0.69
CA ILE A 25 -8.16 1.34 0.29
C ILE A 25 -9.04 2.08 1.30
N ALA A 26 -8.90 1.75 2.60
CA ALA A 26 -9.70 2.37 3.65
C ALA A 26 -9.44 3.89 3.76
N GLY A 27 -8.20 4.33 3.57
CA GLY A 27 -7.82 5.74 3.55
C GLY A 27 -8.53 6.51 2.43
N TYR A 28 -8.50 5.99 1.20
CA TYR A 28 -9.17 6.62 0.06
C TYR A 28 -10.70 6.57 0.14
N GLN A 29 -11.28 5.48 0.70
CA GLN A 29 -12.72 5.42 0.96
C GLN A 29 -13.15 6.53 1.93
N LYS A 30 -12.37 6.75 2.99
CA LYS A 30 -12.62 7.82 3.96
C LYS A 30 -12.40 9.21 3.37
N ALA A 31 -11.44 9.36 2.45
CA ALA A 31 -11.22 10.60 1.71
C ALA A 31 -12.41 10.93 0.78
N ASN A 32 -13.00 9.92 0.13
CA ASN A 32 -14.22 10.07 -0.67
C ASN A 32 -15.41 10.54 0.17
N GLU A 33 -15.55 10.02 1.40
CA GLU A 33 -16.62 10.46 2.33
C GLU A 33 -16.42 11.90 2.83
N ALA A 34 -15.19 12.43 2.73
CA ALA A 34 -14.83 13.75 3.23
C ALA A 34 -14.92 14.87 2.18
N THR A 35 -15.23 14.55 0.91
CA THR A 35 -15.32 15.55 -0.17
C THR A 35 -16.48 15.31 -1.14
N ASP A 36 -17.11 16.41 -1.57
CA ASP A 36 -18.11 16.40 -2.63
C ASP A 36 -17.50 16.67 -4.04
N GLU A 37 -16.18 16.82 -4.14
CA GLU A 37 -15.49 17.07 -5.41
C GLU A 37 -15.48 15.81 -6.28
N THR A 38 -16.31 15.79 -7.34
CA THR A 38 -16.36 14.68 -8.31
C THR A 38 -14.99 14.31 -8.86
N GLY A 39 -14.11 15.29 -9.12
CA GLY A 39 -12.77 15.04 -9.64
C GLY A 39 -11.87 14.29 -8.65
N LEU A 40 -11.91 14.65 -7.37
CA LEU A 40 -11.17 13.93 -6.32
C LEU A 40 -11.75 12.55 -6.09
N ASN A 41 -13.08 12.43 -6.09
CA ASN A 41 -13.75 11.15 -5.91
C ASN A 41 -13.39 10.15 -7.03
N LEU A 42 -13.31 10.60 -8.28
CA LEU A 42 -12.85 9.75 -9.39
C LEU A 42 -11.40 9.29 -9.19
N LEU A 43 -10.51 10.20 -8.81
CA LEU A 43 -9.10 9.90 -8.57
C LEU A 43 -8.89 8.91 -7.41
N PHE A 44 -9.57 9.12 -6.29
CA PHE A 44 -9.48 8.25 -5.13
C PHE A 44 -10.04 6.85 -5.43
N ASN A 45 -11.12 6.76 -6.22
CA ASN A 45 -11.62 5.45 -6.69
C ASN A 45 -10.61 4.73 -7.61
N GLU A 46 -9.91 5.44 -8.49
CA GLU A 46 -8.82 4.86 -9.29
C GLU A 46 -7.73 4.25 -8.39
N TYR A 47 -7.36 4.92 -7.30
CA TYR A 47 -6.36 4.40 -6.36
C TYR A 47 -6.89 3.27 -5.46
N ILE A 48 -8.19 3.24 -5.17
CA ILE A 48 -8.84 2.07 -4.54
C ILE A 48 -8.72 0.86 -5.47
N ASP A 49 -9.11 1.00 -6.73
CA ASP A 49 -9.07 -0.10 -7.70
C ASP A 49 -7.64 -0.60 -7.94
N GLN A 50 -6.67 0.32 -8.04
CA GLN A 50 -5.25 -0.03 -8.11
C GLN A 50 -4.80 -0.84 -6.89
N SER A 51 -5.19 -0.42 -5.68
CA SER A 51 -4.85 -1.14 -4.45
C SER A 51 -5.46 -2.54 -4.40
N ILE A 52 -6.69 -2.69 -4.88
CA ILE A 52 -7.36 -4.01 -4.99
C ILE A 52 -6.59 -4.91 -5.95
N SER A 53 -6.15 -4.39 -7.11
CA SER A 53 -5.30 -5.15 -8.05
C SER A 53 -4.03 -5.64 -7.36
N TYR A 54 -3.32 -4.75 -6.64
CA TYR A 54 -2.09 -5.11 -5.93
C TYR A 54 -2.33 -6.16 -4.84
N VAL A 55 -3.43 -6.08 -4.09
CA VAL A 55 -3.80 -7.13 -3.12
C VAL A 55 -3.98 -8.47 -3.82
N ASN A 56 -4.67 -8.51 -4.96
CA ASN A 56 -4.91 -9.75 -5.69
C ASN A 56 -3.62 -10.33 -6.26
N GLU A 57 -2.78 -9.51 -6.90
CA GLU A 57 -1.49 -9.94 -7.43
C GLU A 57 -0.55 -10.50 -6.33
N LEU A 58 -0.54 -9.87 -5.14
CA LEU A 58 0.22 -10.38 -3.99
C LEU A 58 -0.34 -11.70 -3.45
N ARG A 59 -1.67 -11.86 -3.40
CA ARG A 59 -2.33 -13.11 -2.98
C ARG A 59 -2.03 -14.25 -3.93
N ASP A 60 -2.13 -13.98 -5.23
CA ASP A 60 -1.82 -14.96 -6.27
C ASP A 60 -0.35 -15.40 -6.17
N TYR A 61 0.56 -14.46 -5.89
CA TYR A 61 1.97 -14.79 -5.67
C TYR A 61 2.20 -15.64 -4.41
N ILE A 62 1.52 -15.33 -3.29
CA ILE A 62 1.57 -16.17 -2.08
C ILE A 62 1.08 -17.60 -2.36
N HIS A 63 0.04 -17.75 -3.18
CA HIS A 63 -0.43 -19.08 -3.59
C HIS A 63 0.61 -19.83 -4.44
N VAL A 64 1.34 -19.14 -5.33
CA VAL A 64 2.46 -19.74 -6.09
C VAL A 64 3.57 -20.23 -5.16
N LEU A 65 3.84 -19.51 -4.07
CA LEU A 65 4.79 -19.92 -3.03
C LEU A 65 4.29 -21.10 -2.15
N GLY A 66 3.06 -21.60 -2.38
CA GLY A 66 2.45 -22.68 -1.61
C GLY A 66 1.91 -22.22 -0.24
N GLY A 67 1.75 -20.92 -0.04
CA GLY A 67 1.13 -20.33 1.14
C GLY A 67 -0.37 -20.12 0.98
N ASP A 68 -1.05 -19.87 2.11
CA ASP A 68 -2.41 -19.32 2.14
C ASP A 68 -2.29 -17.84 2.54
N PRO A 69 -2.75 -16.88 1.71
CA PRO A 69 -2.76 -15.47 2.09
C PRO A 69 -3.57 -15.30 3.37
N ALA A 70 -3.00 -14.60 4.35
CA ALA A 70 -3.67 -14.46 5.64
C ALA A 70 -4.99 -13.68 5.49
N GLY A 71 -6.10 -14.33 5.84
CA GLY A 71 -7.42 -13.72 5.93
C GLY A 71 -7.64 -12.85 7.17
N GLY A 72 -6.62 -12.61 8.01
CA GLY A 72 -6.77 -11.95 9.31
C GLY A 72 -5.50 -11.27 9.84
N THR A 73 -5.69 -10.37 10.82
CA THR A 73 -4.74 -9.38 11.34
C THR A 73 -3.52 -9.92 12.08
N THR A 74 -3.35 -11.24 12.19
CA THR A 74 -2.30 -11.87 13.00
C THR A 74 -1.26 -12.53 12.12
N LEU A 75 -0.41 -11.70 11.50
CA LEU A 75 0.90 -12.16 11.06
C LEU A 75 1.94 -11.26 11.73
N SER A 76 2.86 -11.90 12.45
CA SER A 76 4.01 -11.33 13.14
C SER A 76 5.06 -10.84 12.13
N GLY A 77 4.64 -9.98 11.21
CA GLY A 77 5.48 -9.34 10.25
C GLY A 77 6.44 -8.36 10.92
N LYS A 78 7.73 -8.44 10.58
CA LYS A 78 8.77 -7.51 11.07
C LYS A 78 8.66 -6.12 10.43
N PHE A 79 7.81 -5.96 9.41
CA PHE A 79 7.57 -4.67 8.77
C PHE A 79 6.54 -3.87 9.56
N TYR A 80 7.09 -3.00 10.42
CA TYR A 80 6.51 -1.78 10.97
C TYR A 80 4.97 -1.73 11.11
N HIS A 81 4.50 -1.76 12.36
CA HIS A 81 3.13 -1.41 12.76
C HIS A 81 2.84 0.10 12.60
N ALA A 82 3.09 0.69 11.43
CA ALA A 82 2.79 2.10 11.13
C ALA A 82 1.31 2.32 10.74
N TRP A 83 0.56 1.24 10.50
CA TRP A 83 -0.79 1.31 9.95
C TRP A 83 -1.89 1.68 10.96
N MET A 84 -1.62 1.57 12.28
CA MET A 84 -2.62 1.94 13.29
C MET A 84 -2.88 3.46 13.33
N ASP A 85 -1.95 4.28 12.87
CA ASP A 85 -2.05 5.75 12.91
C ASP A 85 -2.94 6.33 11.79
N VAL A 86 -3.14 5.60 10.68
CA VAL A 86 -3.99 6.05 9.54
C VAL A 86 -5.48 6.12 9.92
N LYS A 87 -5.90 5.41 10.99
CA LYS A 87 -7.30 5.43 11.45
C LYS A 87 -7.76 6.78 12.03
N ALA A 88 -6.83 7.67 12.36
CA ALA A 88 -7.08 9.01 12.92
C ALA A 88 -6.64 10.04 11.85
N VAL A 89 -7.37 11.05 11.37
CA VAL A 89 -8.61 11.78 11.70
C VAL A 89 -9.01 12.47 10.38
N PHE A 90 -10.15 12.14 9.77
CA PHE A 90 -10.71 12.88 8.61
C PHE A 90 -11.99 13.65 8.98
N VAL A 91 -12.13 14.10 10.23
CA VAL A 91 -13.31 14.87 10.63
C VAL A 91 -13.08 16.34 10.26
N ASN A 92 -13.90 16.85 9.33
CA ASN A 92 -14.03 18.28 9.02
C ASN A 92 -12.75 18.93 8.45
N LYS A 93 -12.11 18.29 7.46
CA LYS A 93 -10.90 18.81 6.78
C LYS A 93 -11.27 19.53 5.49
N ASP A 94 -10.55 20.60 5.18
CA ASP A 94 -10.59 21.25 3.88
C ASP A 94 -9.87 20.40 2.82
N ARG A 95 -10.00 20.80 1.55
CA ARG A 95 -9.38 20.12 0.41
C ARG A 95 -7.89 19.84 0.61
N HIS A 96 -7.15 20.82 1.15
CA HIS A 96 -5.73 20.68 1.44
C HIS A 96 -5.47 19.60 2.50
N GLY A 97 -6.23 19.60 3.59
CA GLY A 97 -6.13 18.61 4.66
C GLY A 97 -6.38 17.18 4.16
N ILE A 98 -7.40 16.98 3.32
CA ILE A 98 -7.71 15.67 2.73
C ILE A 98 -6.54 15.19 1.86
N LEU A 99 -6.05 16.03 0.95
CA LEU A 99 -4.93 15.68 0.06
C LEU A 99 -3.62 15.45 0.84
N SER A 100 -3.38 16.22 1.91
CA SER A 100 -2.21 16.03 2.78
C SER A 100 -2.21 14.67 3.49
N ASP A 101 -3.38 14.21 3.95
CA ASP A 101 -3.49 12.89 4.58
C ASP A 101 -3.30 11.77 3.56
N CYS A 102 -3.89 11.91 2.36
CA CYS A 102 -3.72 10.97 1.27
C CYS A 102 -2.24 10.86 0.86
N GLU A 103 -1.53 11.99 0.71
CA GLU A 103 -0.09 11.99 0.41
C GLU A 103 0.72 11.27 1.49
N TYR A 104 0.42 11.52 2.76
CA TYR A 104 1.06 10.81 3.87
C TYR A 104 0.85 9.30 3.80
N GLY A 105 -0.37 8.86 3.48
CA GLY A 105 -0.70 7.45 3.27
C GLY A 105 0.11 6.83 2.12
N GLU A 106 0.20 7.52 0.98
CA GLU A 106 1.02 7.06 -0.16
C GLU A 106 2.50 6.97 0.19
N ASP A 107 3.00 7.89 1.02
CA ASP A 107 4.38 7.90 1.46
C ASP A 107 4.72 6.70 2.36
N ILE A 108 3.78 6.30 3.23
CA ILE A 108 3.89 5.05 4.01
C ILE A 108 3.93 3.85 3.07
N ALA A 109 3.00 3.78 2.10
CA ALA A 109 2.95 2.65 1.16
C ALA A 109 4.25 2.52 0.37
N ARG A 110 4.76 3.61 -0.20
CA ARG A 110 6.04 3.62 -0.94
C ARG A 110 7.21 3.17 -0.07
N LYS A 111 7.28 3.61 1.19
CA LYS A 111 8.34 3.20 2.13
C LYS A 111 8.25 1.71 2.44
N ALA A 112 7.05 1.16 2.63
CA ALA A 112 6.87 -0.27 2.87
C ALA A 112 7.36 -1.12 1.69
N TYR A 113 6.98 -0.75 0.45
CA TYR A 113 7.45 -1.44 -0.75
C TYR A 113 8.96 -1.29 -0.98
N ARG A 114 9.54 -0.12 -0.68
CA ARG A 114 10.98 0.07 -0.73
C ARG A 114 11.70 -0.86 0.26
N ALA A 115 11.20 -0.92 1.50
CA ALA A 115 11.79 -1.73 2.54
C ALA A 115 11.68 -3.24 2.22
N ALA A 116 10.59 -3.66 1.57
CA ALA A 116 10.44 -5.02 1.05
C ALA A 116 11.48 -5.31 -0.06
N LEU A 117 11.69 -4.38 -1.00
CA LEU A 117 12.72 -4.53 -2.04
C LEU A 117 14.16 -4.51 -1.49
N ASP A 118 14.40 -3.88 -0.34
CA ASP A 118 15.70 -3.86 0.34
C ASP A 118 15.92 -5.12 1.21
N ASP A 119 14.88 -5.92 1.44
CA ASP A 119 14.93 -7.16 2.20
C ASP A 119 15.52 -8.29 1.35
N LYS A 120 16.82 -8.52 1.56
CA LYS A 120 17.59 -9.57 0.86
C LYS A 120 17.01 -10.96 1.05
N GLU A 121 16.30 -11.25 2.13
CA GLU A 121 15.67 -12.55 2.36
C GLU A 121 14.36 -12.67 1.58
N LEU A 122 13.64 -11.56 1.32
CA LEU A 122 12.44 -11.56 0.48
C LEU A 122 12.78 -11.74 -1.00
N ILE A 123 13.81 -11.03 -1.49
CA ILE A 123 14.14 -10.96 -2.92
C ILE A 123 15.12 -12.05 -3.38
N TRP A 124 15.56 -12.92 -2.47
CA TRP A 124 16.62 -13.90 -2.76
C TRP A 124 16.21 -14.87 -3.87
N GLU A 125 16.96 -14.85 -4.98
CA GLU A 125 16.76 -15.72 -6.16
C GLU A 125 15.33 -15.70 -6.75
N ASP A 126 14.59 -14.63 -6.49
CA ASP A 126 13.21 -14.49 -6.91
C ASP A 126 13.02 -13.21 -7.73
N GLU A 127 13.34 -13.28 -9.02
CA GLU A 127 13.19 -12.13 -9.93
C GLU A 127 11.72 -11.76 -10.17
N GLN A 128 10.79 -12.71 -9.99
CA GLN A 128 9.36 -12.49 -10.20
C GLN A 128 8.79 -11.59 -9.10
N VAL A 129 9.11 -11.88 -7.83
CA VAL A 129 8.68 -11.01 -6.72
C VAL A 129 9.31 -9.62 -6.84
N VAL A 130 10.58 -9.53 -7.26
CA VAL A 130 11.24 -8.23 -7.47
C VAL A 130 10.54 -7.42 -8.56
N ALA A 131 10.20 -8.03 -9.70
CA ALA A 131 9.50 -7.35 -10.78
C ALA A 131 8.11 -6.88 -10.35
N LEU A 132 7.36 -7.73 -9.65
CA LEU A 132 6.04 -7.42 -9.10
C LEU A 132 6.08 -6.20 -8.16
N LEU A 133 6.99 -6.23 -7.17
CA LEU A 133 7.12 -5.16 -6.19
C LEU A 133 7.59 -3.83 -6.81
N ASN A 134 8.46 -3.87 -7.81
CA ASN A 134 8.86 -2.67 -8.54
C ASN A 134 7.70 -2.06 -9.34
N ASN A 135 6.88 -2.89 -10.00
CA ASN A 135 5.71 -2.42 -10.73
C ASN A 135 4.71 -1.71 -9.80
N HIS A 136 4.42 -2.30 -8.64
CA HIS A 136 3.56 -1.68 -7.63
C HIS A 136 4.15 -0.37 -7.12
N LEU A 137 5.45 -0.38 -6.78
CA LEU A 137 6.14 0.80 -6.26
C LEU A 137 6.13 1.97 -7.25
N ASP A 138 6.24 1.70 -8.55
CA ASP A 138 6.17 2.75 -9.57
C ASP A 138 4.76 3.33 -9.72
N GLY A 139 3.71 2.51 -9.57
CA GLY A 139 2.34 2.99 -9.48
C GLY A 139 2.10 3.87 -8.25
N LEU A 140 2.59 3.44 -7.08
CA LEU A 140 2.50 4.21 -5.83
C LEU A 140 3.25 5.55 -5.89
N LYS A 141 4.41 5.61 -6.56
CA LYS A 141 5.12 6.88 -6.80
C LYS A 141 4.26 7.85 -7.63
N LYS A 142 3.65 7.37 -8.72
CA LYS A 142 2.78 8.20 -9.55
C LYS A 142 1.57 8.71 -8.77
N ALA A 143 0.97 7.86 -7.93
CA ALA A 143 -0.15 8.23 -7.09
C ALA A 143 0.25 9.32 -6.07
N HIS A 144 1.35 9.11 -5.35
CA HIS A 144 1.94 10.10 -4.45
C HIS A 144 2.18 11.45 -5.15
N ASP A 145 2.86 11.45 -6.29
CA ASP A 145 3.24 12.68 -6.98
C ASP A 145 2.03 13.44 -7.52
N THR A 146 0.98 12.71 -7.92
CA THR A 146 -0.30 13.29 -8.36
C THR A 146 -1.02 13.96 -7.18
N VAL A 147 -1.18 13.24 -6.05
CA VAL A 147 -1.84 13.78 -4.85
C VAL A 147 -1.08 14.99 -4.30
N LYS A 148 0.25 14.90 -4.25
CA LYS A 148 1.12 16.00 -3.86
C LYS A 148 0.95 17.24 -4.74
N SER A 149 0.95 17.05 -6.06
CA SER A 149 0.75 18.16 -7.00
C SER A 149 -0.61 18.83 -6.81
N LEU A 150 -1.66 18.05 -6.57
CA LEU A 150 -3.00 18.57 -6.28
C LEU A 150 -3.05 19.32 -4.95
N ARG A 151 -2.37 18.82 -3.91
CA ARG A 151 -2.26 19.48 -2.59
C ARG A 151 -1.58 20.84 -2.74
N ASP A 152 -0.42 20.85 -3.39
CA ASP A 152 0.40 22.04 -3.55
C ASP A 152 -0.34 23.13 -4.35
N ALA A 153 -1.20 22.72 -5.29
CA ALA A 153 -2.06 23.62 -6.07
C ALA A 153 -3.23 24.23 -5.27
N VAL A 154 -3.59 23.74 -4.08
CA VAL A 154 -4.66 24.35 -3.25
C VAL A 154 -4.25 25.73 -2.73
N ASN A 155 -2.95 25.94 -2.52
CA ASN A 155 -2.39 27.17 -1.94
C ASN A 155 -1.57 28.00 -2.94
N ALA A 156 -1.59 27.63 -4.23
CA ALA A 156 -0.90 28.34 -5.30
C ALA A 156 -1.73 29.49 -5.87
#